data_AF-A0A6G4XKY7-F1
#
_entry.id   AF-A0A6G4XKY7-F1
#
_cell.length_a   1.000
_cell.length_b   1.000
_cell.length_c   1.000
_cell.angle_alpha   90.00
_cell.angle_beta   90.00
_cell.angle_gamma   90.00
#
_symmetry.space_group_name_H-M   'P 1'
#
loop_
_entity.id
_entity.type
_entity.pdbx_description
1 polymer ?
#
loop_
_entity_poly.entity_id
_entity_poly.type
_entity_poly.pdbx_seq_one_letter_code
_entity_poly.pdbx_strand_id
1 'polypeptide(L)' 'MALFAVLTPLVMLGVVLALGRYEELLLPSVEEPEEGAIRRELPTP' A
#
# COMPACT_ATOMS: atom_id res chain seq x y z
N MET A 1 -13.49 29.53 15.37
CA MET A 1 -13.33 28.61 16.52
C MET A 1 -13.97 27.26 16.25
N ALA A 2 -15.30 27.15 16.13
CA ALA A 2 -16.00 25.86 15.97
C ALA A 2 -15.65 25.07 14.69
N LEU A 3 -15.46 25.74 13.55
CA LEU A 3 -15.13 25.09 12.29
C LEU A 3 -13.83 24.27 12.37
N PHE A 4 -12.80 24.82 13.01
CA PHE A 4 -11.53 24.12 13.18
C PHE A 4 -11.71 22.84 13.98
N ALA A 5 -12.46 22.88 15.09
CA ALA A 5 -12.71 21.69 15.91
C ALA A 5 -13.44 20.57 15.17
N VAL A 6 -14.29 20.92 14.19
CA VAL A 6 -14.99 19.94 13.34
C VAL A 6 -14.09 19.40 12.23
N LEU A 7 -13.21 20.23 11.66
CA LEU A 7 -12.31 19.83 10.58
C LEU A 7 -11.07 19.07 11.08
N THR A 8 -10.54 19.38 12.27
CA THR A 8 -9.38 18.70 12.85
C THR A 8 -9.49 17.17 12.86
N PRO A 9 -10.60 16.54 13.32
CA PRO A 9 -10.70 15.08 13.30
C PRO A 9 -10.72 14.50 11.88
N LEU A 10 -11.34 15.18 10.92
CA LEU A 10 -11.35 14.76 9.50
C LEU A 10 -9.94 14.81 8.91
N VAL A 11 -9.21 15.91 9.16
CA VAL A 11 -7.83 16.08 8.70
C VAL A 11 -6.91 15.04 9.36
N MET A 12 -7.04 14.82 10.67
CA MET A 12 -6.24 13.83 11.40
C MET A 12 -6.47 12.42 10.86
N LEU A 13 -7.73 12.06 10.57
CA LEU A 13 -8.06 10.78 9.95
C LEU A 13 -7.42 10.65 8.56
N GLY A 14 -7.47 11.69 7.73
CA GLY A 14 -6.81 11.72 6.42
C GLY A 14 -5.29 11.52 6.52
N VAL A 15 -4.65 12.17 7.50
CA VAL A 15 -3.20 12.02 7.76
C VAL A 15 -2.86 10.61 8.21
N VAL A 16 -3.64 10.02 9.13
CA VAL A 16 -3.41 8.64 9.60
C VAL A 16 -3.56 7.62 8.46
N LEU A 17 -4.57 7.78 7.61
CA LEU A 17 -4.76 6.93 6.43
C LEU A 17 -3.61 7.09 5.45
N ALA A 18 -3.14 8.32 5.20
CA ALA A 18 -1.97 8.55 4.37
C ALA A 18 -0.73 7.85 4.96
N LEU A 19 -0.45 8.02 6.27
CA LEU A 19 0.62 7.35 7.02
C LEU A 19 0.58 5.82 6.89
N GLY A 20 -0.59 5.19 7.01
CA GLY A 20 -0.72 3.75 6.80
C GLY A 20 -0.41 3.27 5.37
N ARG A 21 -0.53 4.16 4.37
CA ARG A 21 -0.28 3.89 2.95
C ARG A 21 1.10 4.34 2.48
N TYR A 22 1.83 5.12 3.28
CA TYR A 22 3.20 5.49 2.93
C TYR A 22 4.11 4.26 2.87
N GLU A 23 3.87 3.22 3.66
CA GLU A 23 4.60 1.96 3.55
C GLU A 23 4.44 1.31 2.16
N GLU A 24 3.23 1.37 1.57
CA GLU A 24 2.92 0.83 0.24
C GLU A 24 3.43 1.72 -0.91
N LEU A 25 3.63 3.01 -0.67
CA LEU A 25 4.18 3.96 -1.66
C LEU A 25 5.71 4.09 -1.59
N LEU A 26 6.31 3.90 -0.41
CA LEU A 26 7.77 3.94 -0.22
C LEU A 26 8.42 2.61 -0.55
N LEU A 27 7.79 1.49 -0.18
CA LEU A 27 8.29 0.19 -0.56
C LEU A 27 7.97 0.02 -2.05
N PRO A 28 8.97 -0.25 -2.91
CA PRO A 28 8.68 -0.63 -4.27
C PRO A 28 7.69 -1.78 -4.20
N SER A 29 6.56 -1.64 -4.91
CA SER A 29 5.62 -2.75 -5.10
C SER A 29 6.46 -3.93 -5.53
N VAL A 30 6.62 -4.90 -4.65
CA VAL A 30 7.23 -6.17 -5.03
C VAL A 30 6.21 -6.70 -6.01
N GLU A 31 6.43 -6.50 -7.31
CA GLU A 31 5.80 -7.32 -8.32
C GLU A 31 6.09 -8.74 -7.84
N GLU A 32 5.09 -9.38 -7.25
CA GLU A 32 5.17 -10.78 -6.90
C GLU A 32 5.68 -11.46 -8.18
N PRO A 33 6.84 -12.14 -8.12
CA PRO A 33 7.39 -12.74 -9.32
C PRO A 33 6.34 -13.73 -9.80
N GLU A 34 5.70 -13.37 -10.91
CA GLU A 34 4.70 -14.14 -11.65
C GLU A 34 4.88 -15.63 -11.36
N GLU A 35 4.05 -16.15 -10.45
CA GLU A 35 4.13 -17.53 -9.95
C GLU A 35 3.87 -18.55 -11.08
N GLY A 36 3.55 -18.05 -12.29
CA GLY A 36 3.44 -18.80 -13.54
C GLY A 36 4.74 -18.99 -14.35
N ALA A 37 5.86 -18.36 -14.00
CA ALA A 37 7.12 -18.52 -14.74
C ALA A 37 7.90 -19.78 -14.30
N ILE A 38 7.84 -20.16 -13.03
CA ILE A 38 8.66 -21.27 -12.48
C ILE A 38 8.16 -22.66 -12.95
N ARG A 39 6.90 -22.79 -13.38
CA ARG A 39 6.35 -24.07 -13.87
C ARG A 39 6.76 -24.44 -15.30
N ARG A 40 7.32 -23.51 -16.09
CA ARG A 40 7.66 -23.76 -17.50
C ARG A 40 9.05 -24.37 -17.71
N GLU A 41 9.88 -24.39 -16.67
CA GLU A 41 11.28 -24.81 -16.73
C GLU A 41 11.50 -26.26 -16.26
N LEU A 42 10.46 -27.08 -16.06
CA LEU A 42 10.65 -28.47 -15.64
C LEU A 42 10.87 -29.37 -16.87
N PRO A 43 12.11 -29.77 -17.22
CA PRO A 43 12.32 -30.82 -18.19
C PRO A 43 11.75 -32.12 -17.62
N THR A 44 10.71 -32.63 -18.26
CA THR A 44 10.24 -34.01 -18.06
C THR A 44 11.39 -34.97 -18.43
N PRO A 45 11.69 -35.97 -17.57
CA PRO A 45 12.69 -37.00 -17.86
C PRO A 45 12.27 -37.91 -19.03
#